data_AF-A0A8H5ZVI0-F1
#
_entry.id   AF-A0A8H5ZVI0-F1
#
_cell.length_a   1.000
_cell.length_b   1.000
_cell.length_c   1.000
_cell.angle_alpha   90.00
_cell.angle_beta   90.00
_cell.angle_gamma   90.00
#
_symmetry.space_group_name_H-M   'P 1'
#
loop_
_entity.id
_entity.type
_entity.pdbx_description
1 polymer ?
#
loop_
_entity_poly.entity_id
_entity_poly.type
_entity_poly.pdbx_seq_one_letter_code
_entity_poly.pdbx_strand_id
1 'polypeptide(L)' 'MVINPTYLAQRTRSSVNWADAKKRVIHSYRDWLRSRGYFEADDWFTTNCGVNKRPEAEGRVGFERSGQQ' A
#
# COMPACT_ATOMS: atom_id res chain seq x y z
N MET A 1 5.42 21.89 -20.50
CA MET A 1 5.59 20.43 -20.60
C MET A 1 4.37 19.75 -19.98
N VAL A 2 3.85 18.69 -20.58
CA VAL A 2 2.79 17.85 -19.97
C VAL A 2 3.42 16.48 -19.73
N ILE A 3 3.48 16.05 -18.47
CA ILE A 3 4.02 14.75 -18.07
C ILE A 3 2.85 13.80 -17.88
N ASN A 4 2.87 12.66 -18.57
CA ASN A 4 1.81 11.66 -18.46
C ASN A 4 1.95 10.84 -17.17
N PRO A 5 0.85 10.55 -16.46
CA PRO A 5 0.88 9.70 -15.27
C PRO A 5 1.26 8.26 -15.65
N THR A 6 1.99 7.59 -14.76
CA THR A 6 2.32 6.16 -14.92
C THR A 6 1.13 5.28 -14.54
N TYR A 7 1.19 4.00 -14.93
CA TYR A 7 0.08 3.04 -14.78
C TYR A 7 -0.51 2.95 -13.36
N LEU A 8 0.31 3.11 -12.32
CA LEU A 8 -0.12 3.03 -10.91
C LEU A 8 -0.28 4.40 -10.25
N ALA A 9 -0.11 5.50 -10.99
CA ALA A 9 -0.17 6.83 -10.41
C ALA A 9 -1.62 7.20 -10.03
N GLN A 10 -1.82 7.56 -8.75
CA GLN A 10 -3.09 8.06 -8.25
C GLN A 10 -3.01 9.57 -7.96
N ARG A 11 -4.04 10.32 -8.33
CA ARG A 11 -4.13 11.75 -8.01
C ARG A 11 -4.36 11.92 -6.50
N THR A 12 -3.46 12.63 -5.83
CA THR A 12 -3.59 12.93 -4.40
C THR A 12 -4.80 13.85 -4.18
N ARG A 13 -5.77 13.39 -3.38
CA ARG A 13 -6.89 14.20 -2.90
C ARG A 13 -7.16 13.95 -1.42
N SER A 14 -7.54 14.99 -0.71
CA SER A 14 -8.08 14.87 0.65
C SER A 14 -9.51 14.35 0.60
N SER A 15 -9.89 13.55 1.60
CA SER A 15 -11.25 13.02 1.70
C SER A 15 -12.22 14.13 2.09
N VAL A 16 -13.41 14.13 1.52
CA VAL A 16 -14.41 15.19 1.76
C VAL A 16 -15.11 15.00 3.11
N ASN A 17 -15.25 13.75 3.55
CA ASN A 17 -15.85 13.38 4.83
C ASN A 17 -15.26 12.06 5.35
N TRP A 18 -15.67 11.68 6.55
CA TRP A 18 -15.21 10.44 7.20
C TRP A 18 -15.62 9.17 6.45
N ALA A 19 -16.83 9.13 5.88
CA ALA A 19 -17.31 7.97 5.14
C ALA A 19 -16.48 7.70 3.87
N ASP A 20 -16.08 8.77 3.17
CA ASP A 20 -15.17 8.74 2.02
C ASP A 20 -13.76 8.32 2.45
N ALA A 21 -13.27 8.84 3.58
CA ALA A 21 -11.98 8.43 4.15
C ALA A 21 -11.95 6.92 4.45
N LYS A 22 -12.99 6.39 5.13
CA LYS A 22 -13.10 4.97 5.44
C LYS A 22 -13.09 4.08 4.19
N LYS A 23 -13.81 4.48 3.14
CA LYS A 23 -13.82 3.75 1.86
C LYS A 23 -12.44 3.73 1.20
N ARG A 24 -11.73 4.85 1.19
CA ARG A 24 -10.37 4.96 0.62
C ARG A 24 -9.35 4.12 1.37
N VAL A 25 -9.41 4.12 2.70
CA VAL A 25 -8.56 3.32 3.59
C VAL A 25 -8.78 1.83 3.33
N ILE A 26 -10.04 1.36 3.29
CA ILE A 26 -10.36 -0.04 2.98
C ILE A 26 -9.92 -0.42 1.56
N HIS A 27 -10.11 0.46 0.58
CA HIS A 27 -9.69 0.22 -0.79
C HIS A 27 -8.17 0.04 -0.90
N SER A 28 -7.40 0.96 -0.31
CA SER A 28 -5.93 0.88 -0.26
C SER A 28 -5.45 -0.39 0.43
N TYR A 29 -6.12 -0.81 1.52
CA TYR A 29 -5.78 -2.04 2.23
C TYR A 29 -6.04 -3.30 1.39
N ARG A 30 -7.16 -3.33 0.66
CA ARG A 30 -7.51 -4.45 -0.23
C ARG A 30 -6.55 -4.55 -1.42
N ASP A 31 -6.15 -3.43 -1.98
CA ASP A 31 -5.19 -3.40 -3.08
C ASP A 31 -3.81 -3.86 -2.60
N TRP A 32 -3.38 -3.43 -1.41
CA TRP A 32 -2.16 -3.97 -0.77
C TRP A 32 -2.21 -5.49 -0.58
N LEU A 33 -3.32 -6.03 -0.07
CA LEU A 33 -3.49 -7.49 0.08
C LEU A 33 -3.42 -8.24 -1.25
N ARG A 34 -4.00 -7.68 -2.32
CA ARG A 34 -3.94 -8.31 -3.66
C ARG A 34 -2.55 -8.25 -4.26
N SER A 35 -1.87 -7.10 -4.20
CA SER A 35 -0.50 -6.95 -4.70
C SER A 35 0.49 -7.89 -4.00
N ARG A 36 0.21 -8.24 -2.74
CA ARG A 36 1.00 -9.23 -2.00
C ARG A 36 0.80 -10.67 -2.47
N GLY A 37 -0.38 -11.03 -2.96
CA GLY A 37 -0.63 -12.36 -3.53
C GLY A 37 0.08 -12.59 -4.87
N TYR A 38 0.43 -11.51 -5.59
CA TYR A 38 1.15 -11.53 -6.86
C TYR A 38 2.64 -11.17 -6.72
N PHE A 39 3.17 -11.11 -5.49
CA PHE A 39 4.50 -10.58 -5.26
C PHE A 39 5.59 -11.63 -5.58
N GLU A 40 6.00 -11.64 -6.85
CA GLU A 40 7.36 -12.04 -7.28
C GLU A 40 8.46 -11.25 -6.56
N ALA A 41 8.13 -10.19 -5.82
CA ALA A 41 9.13 -9.39 -5.12
C ALA A 41 9.50 -9.90 -3.71
N ASP A 42 8.98 -11.06 -3.27
CA ASP A 42 9.66 -11.85 -2.23
C ASP A 42 11.07 -12.24 -2.72
N ASP A 43 11.24 -12.49 -4.03
CA ASP A 43 12.55 -12.75 -4.63
C ASP A 43 13.44 -11.51 -4.63
N TRP A 44 12.91 -10.35 -5.04
CA TRP A 44 13.70 -9.12 -5.14
C TRP A 44 14.20 -8.59 -3.79
N PHE A 45 13.34 -8.55 -2.76
CA PHE A 45 13.71 -8.05 -1.43
C PHE A 45 14.59 -9.05 -0.67
N THR A 46 14.36 -10.36 -0.81
CA THR A 46 15.24 -11.39 -0.21
C THR A 46 16.62 -11.36 -0.87
N THR A 47 16.67 -11.20 -2.20
CA THR A 47 17.92 -11.18 -2.98
C THR A 47 18.75 -9.92 -2.73
N ASN A 48 18.15 -8.73 -2.65
CA ASN A 48 18.91 -7.47 -2.50
C ASN A 48 19.11 -7.03 -1.05
N CYS A 49 18.21 -7.40 -0.14
CA CYS A 49 18.23 -6.86 1.22
C CYS A 49 18.52 -7.92 2.29
N GLY A 50 18.53 -9.23 1.96
CA GLY A 50 18.87 -10.30 2.91
C GLY A 50 17.87 -10.44 4.07
N VAL A 51 16.65 -9.94 3.89
CA VAL A 51 15.65 -9.82 4.93
C VAL A 51 14.51 -10.79 4.66
N ASN A 52 14.50 -11.93 5.36
CA ASN A 52 13.35 -12.84 5.43
C ASN A 52 12.25 -12.24 6.32
N LYS A 53 11.70 -11.08 5.96
CA LYS A 53 10.58 -10.51 6.69
C LYS A 53 9.29 -10.94 6.04
N ARG A 54 8.45 -11.65 6.81
CA ARG A 54 7.07 -11.94 6.44
C ARG A 54 6.36 -10.60 6.12
N PRO A 55 6.06 -10.29 4.85
CA PRO A 55 5.55 -8.96 4.45
C PRO A 55 4.19 -8.62 5.09
N GLU A 56 3.51 -9.63 5.65
CA GLU A 56 2.22 -9.50 6.32
C GLU A 56 2.25 -8.69 7.61
N ALA A 57 3.25 -8.97 8.45
CA ALA A 57 3.30 -8.41 9.78
C ALA A 57 3.56 -6.90 9.72
N GLU A 58 4.44 -6.46 8.84
CA GLU A 58 4.82 -5.04 8.76
C GLU A 58 3.73 -4.17 8.16
N GLY A 59 3.04 -4.61 7.11
CA GLY A 59 1.97 -3.79 6.52
C GLY A 59 0.73 -3.71 7.40
N ARG A 60 0.39 -4.79 8.15
CA ARG A 60 -0.69 -4.75 9.15
C ARG A 60 -0.34 -3.78 10.28
N VAL A 61 0.87 -3.89 10.84
CA VAL A 61 1.35 -3.02 11.93
C VAL A 61 1.50 -1.56 11.48
N GLY A 62 1.87 -1.31 10.22
CA GLY A 62 1.90 0.05 9.65
C GLY A 62 0.51 0.67 9.55
N PHE A 63 -0.48 -0.10 9.13
CA PHE A 63 -1.87 0.36 9.04
C PHE A 63 -2.49 0.60 10.43
N GLU A 64 -2.24 -0.29 11.38
CA GLU A 64 -2.68 -0.15 12.78
C GLU A 64 -2.06 1.09 13.46
N ARG A 65 -0.77 1.36 13.22
CA ARG A 65 -0.09 2.56 13.74
C ARG A 65 -0.62 3.87 13.13
N SER A 66 -1.11 3.84 11.89
CA SER A 66 -1.65 5.03 11.22
C SER A 66 -3.05 5.44 11.71
N GLY A 67 -3.77 4.56 12.42
CA GLY A 67 -5.10 4.83 12.98
C GLY A 67 -5.11 5.42 14.38
N GLN A 68 -3.94 5.69 14.98
CA GLN A 68 -3.80 6.28 16.33
C GLN A 68 -3.36 7.75 16.35
N GLN A 69 -3.28 8.42 15.20
CA GLN A 69 -3.02 9.87 15.10
C GLN A 69 -4.26 10.65 14.68
#